data_AF-A0A2N3N723-F1
#
_entry.id   AF-A0A2N3N723-F1
#
_cell.length_a   1.000
_cell.length_b   1.000
_cell.length_c   1.000
_cell.angle_alpha   90.00
_cell.angle_beta   90.00
_cell.angle_gamma   90.00
#
_symmetry.space_group_name_H-M   'P 1'
#
loop_
_entity.id
_entity.type
_entity.pdbx_description
1 polymer ?
#
loop_
_entity_poly.entity_id
_entity_poly.type
_entity_poly.pdbx_seq_one_letter_code
_entity_poly.pdbx_strand_id
1 'polypeptide(L)'
;MPIIHPATIQNSSICFQCHKFPSERGVIPTCCFAYLYLLVYLAIGIKLPEFSRINHFLQRVEPFAVLYIMLASQNSLTHDLAPPPFSPVPFSMDSMSFPPGDPIPLPSRFARIKKTLISGKEAAVAASWNQLLFELREEIEVISSKGAATIPIIDFEETNNPESVAKFSEELKRRGAAVVRNVVPQGEAMAWKKETEVYLSTNPNMRCSPTRDPHLFGVYWTPAQIKGRAHPNVLATQKLAMKLWNSRDPSALLSTNFPVAYADRLRMQAGTGNGDTMYYHNAHVDGGSVERWEPDGYGRGGTYDKIWEGKWDEYDPWESSTRLGVTSDLYNGAGTCSMFRMFQGWLTLSNIPTNEDALLLCPMLKLSTAYFLLRPFFEPRVPLEACPSTAAYLDESNWILSPVQTSVIQGALPSYTQELNDVLHPHLQLSHSMVPIPDLRPGDYLLWHPDLIYAIDNHPSKPKCREPSLADTATVMYLPACPLTQTNALYLARQRKAFLLGHPSPDFGGGRGERSHMGRPGVQDVNDAGGEDGLMAMGLLPWSEKLAKGEVEKEVCKMANGILFPDRYGL
;
A
#
# COMPACT_ATOMS: atom_id res chain seq x y z
N MET A 1 63.12 -50.68 -36.30
CA MET A 1 63.83 -49.41 -36.56
C MET A 1 62.94 -48.54 -37.45
N PRO A 2 62.97 -47.20 -37.35
CA PRO A 2 63.14 -46.33 -36.17
C PRO A 2 62.08 -45.17 -36.18
N ILE A 3 62.02 -44.07 -35.40
CA ILE A 3 62.76 -43.51 -34.24
C ILE A 3 61.73 -43.12 -33.15
N ILE A 4 61.80 -43.77 -31.97
CA ILE A 4 61.78 -43.22 -30.57
C ILE A 4 60.67 -42.24 -30.07
N HIS A 5 60.24 -42.49 -28.82
CA HIS A 5 59.32 -41.78 -27.89
C HIS A 5 60.13 -40.92 -26.85
N PRO A 6 59.57 -40.27 -25.78
CA PRO A 6 58.20 -39.81 -25.45
C PRO A 6 58.16 -38.36 -24.84
N ALA A 7 57.01 -37.96 -24.25
CA ALA A 7 56.88 -37.57 -22.82
C ALA A 7 56.37 -36.14 -22.41
N THR A 8 55.66 -36.17 -21.27
CA THR A 8 55.50 -35.15 -20.21
C THR A 8 54.40 -34.07 -20.29
N ILE A 9 53.67 -33.94 -19.17
CA ILE A 9 52.80 -32.82 -18.78
C ILE A 9 53.63 -31.87 -17.90
N GLN A 10 53.52 -30.54 -18.07
CA GLN A 10 53.88 -29.61 -16.99
C GLN A 10 53.22 -28.22 -17.10
N ASN A 11 53.21 -27.49 -15.97
CA ASN A 11 52.57 -26.19 -15.78
C ASN A 11 53.39 -25.02 -16.36
N SER A 12 52.74 -23.90 -16.68
CA SER A 12 53.07 -22.60 -16.05
C SER A 12 52.12 -21.44 -16.41
N SER A 13 51.64 -20.75 -15.37
CA SER A 13 51.57 -19.28 -15.23
C SER A 13 51.04 -18.39 -16.37
N ILE A 14 49.91 -17.71 -16.10
CA ILE A 14 49.68 -16.32 -16.53
C ILE A 14 49.48 -15.46 -15.28
N CYS A 15 49.99 -14.23 -15.30
CA CYS A 15 50.11 -13.34 -14.14
C CYS A 15 49.03 -12.25 -14.15
N PHE A 16 48.57 -11.83 -12.96
CA PHE A 16 47.94 -10.53 -12.76
C PHE A 16 48.80 -9.71 -11.79
N GLN A 17 49.23 -8.52 -12.24
CA GLN A 17 50.11 -7.65 -11.46
C GLN A 17 49.31 -6.76 -10.50
N CYS A 18 49.72 -6.73 -9.23
CA CYS A 18 49.21 -5.75 -8.27
C CYS A 18 49.95 -4.42 -8.43
N HIS A 19 49.23 -3.33 -8.75
CA HIS A 19 49.72 -1.98 -8.46
C HIS A 19 49.38 -1.61 -7.01
N LYS A 20 50.38 -1.06 -6.29
CA LYS A 20 50.23 -0.56 -4.92
C LYS A 20 49.64 0.84 -4.93
N PHE A 21 48.76 1.14 -3.97
CA PHE A 21 48.61 2.49 -3.41
C PHE A 21 49.10 2.50 -1.94
N PRO A 22 49.57 3.65 -1.42
CA PRO A 22 50.17 3.71 -0.08
C PRO A 22 49.13 3.61 1.04
N SER A 23 49.57 3.10 2.19
CA SER A 23 48.79 3.07 3.42
C SER A 23 48.91 4.36 4.23
N GLU A 24 47.80 4.91 4.73
CA GLU A 24 47.79 5.51 6.08
C GLU A 24 46.41 5.36 6.77
N ARG A 25 46.44 4.80 7.99
CA ARG A 25 45.43 4.88 9.07
C ARG A 25 43.95 4.59 8.74
N GLY A 26 43.47 3.38 9.05
CA GLY A 26 42.03 3.13 9.20
C GLY A 26 41.63 1.65 9.23
N VAL A 27 41.18 1.17 10.38
CA VAL A 27 40.71 -0.21 10.68
C VAL A 27 39.89 -0.87 9.55
N ILE A 28 40.36 -2.01 9.03
CA ILE A 28 39.57 -2.92 8.18
C ILE A 28 39.01 -4.06 9.07
N PRO A 29 37.72 -4.42 8.99
CA PRO A 29 37.15 -5.51 9.79
C PRO A 29 37.76 -6.89 9.48
N THR A 30 38.07 -7.66 10.52
CA THR A 30 38.80 -8.95 10.45
C THR A 30 38.00 -10.12 9.85
N CYS A 31 36.72 -9.93 9.50
CA CYS A 31 35.85 -11.00 9.02
C CYS A 31 36.29 -11.64 7.68
N CYS A 32 36.83 -10.84 6.76
CA CYS A 32 37.11 -11.30 5.38
C CYS A 32 38.24 -12.33 5.29
N PHE A 33 39.23 -12.30 6.20
CA PHE A 33 40.36 -13.25 6.18
C PHE A 33 39.98 -14.66 6.66
N ALA A 34 39.02 -14.78 7.59
CA ALA A 34 38.52 -16.08 8.04
C ALA A 34 37.74 -16.80 6.91
N TYR A 35 37.00 -16.04 6.10
CA TYR A 35 36.17 -16.56 5.01
C TYR A 35 37.00 -17.26 3.93
N LEU A 36 38.12 -16.67 3.53
CA LEU A 36 39.02 -17.25 2.52
C LEU A 36 39.68 -18.55 3.01
N TYR A 37 40.07 -18.60 4.29
CA TYR A 37 40.71 -19.79 4.87
C TYR A 37 39.75 -20.98 4.97
N LEU A 38 38.49 -20.74 5.32
CA LEU A 38 37.48 -21.79 5.46
C LEU A 38 37.10 -22.40 4.10
N LEU A 39 36.96 -21.58 3.06
CA LEU A 39 36.67 -22.03 1.69
C LEU A 39 37.79 -22.90 1.12
N VAL A 40 39.06 -22.52 1.34
CA VAL A 40 40.22 -23.33 0.90
C VAL A 40 40.27 -24.68 1.64
N TYR A 41 39.93 -24.73 2.93
CA TYR A 41 39.87 -25.99 3.68
C TYR A 41 38.73 -26.92 3.20
N LEU A 42 37.53 -26.38 2.95
CA LEU A 42 36.40 -27.14 2.42
C LEU A 42 36.68 -27.71 1.02
N ALA A 43 37.45 -27.02 0.19
CA ALA A 43 37.82 -27.47 -1.15
C ALA A 43 38.86 -28.62 -1.19
N ILE A 44 39.60 -28.87 -0.11
CA ILE A 44 40.77 -29.79 -0.10
C ILE A 44 40.51 -31.06 0.73
N GLY A 45 39.46 -31.12 1.55
CA GLY A 45 38.89 -32.39 2.05
C GLY A 45 39.72 -33.18 3.07
N ILE A 46 40.72 -32.57 3.71
CA ILE A 46 41.60 -33.24 4.69
C ILE A 46 40.87 -33.38 6.04
N LYS A 47 40.74 -34.62 6.52
CA LYS A 47 40.32 -34.92 7.90
C LYS A 47 41.53 -34.87 8.85
N LEU A 48 41.49 -34.02 9.86
CA LEU A 48 42.34 -34.12 11.06
C LEU A 48 41.50 -33.87 12.34
N PRO A 49 41.83 -34.52 13.47
CA PRO A 49 41.07 -34.39 14.72
C PRO A 49 41.63 -33.30 15.64
N GLU A 50 40.77 -32.37 16.09
CA GLU A 50 40.75 -31.79 17.45
C GLU A 50 39.64 -30.72 17.56
N PHE A 51 38.40 -31.15 17.87
CA PHE A 51 37.22 -30.26 17.87
C PHE A 51 37.10 -29.37 19.12
N SER A 52 38.12 -29.32 19.98
CA SER A 52 38.05 -28.81 21.35
C SER A 52 38.32 -27.30 21.50
N ARG A 53 38.86 -26.62 20.47
CA ARG A 53 39.27 -25.20 20.55
C ARG A 53 38.38 -24.19 19.81
N ILE A 54 37.45 -24.63 18.97
CA ILE A 54 36.53 -23.73 18.23
C ILE A 54 35.33 -23.29 19.09
N ASN A 55 34.95 -24.10 20.09
CA ASN A 55 33.72 -23.94 20.87
C ASN A 55 33.61 -22.59 21.62
N HIS A 56 34.73 -21.97 21.99
CA HIS A 56 34.74 -20.71 22.73
C HIS A 56 34.45 -19.46 21.86
N PHE A 57 34.52 -19.57 20.53
CA PHE A 57 34.22 -18.46 19.62
C PHE A 57 32.75 -18.43 19.18
N LEU A 58 32.14 -19.61 18.99
CA LEU A 58 30.75 -19.73 18.52
C LEU A 58 29.70 -19.33 19.56
N GLN A 59 30.04 -19.30 20.85
CA GLN A 59 29.14 -18.86 21.94
C GLN A 59 28.91 -17.33 22.00
N ARG A 60 29.36 -16.55 21.00
CA ARG A 60 29.19 -15.09 20.93
C ARG A 60 28.50 -14.59 19.64
N VAL A 61 27.85 -15.48 18.90
CA VAL A 61 27.02 -15.14 17.73
C VAL A 61 25.58 -15.56 18.02
N GLU A 62 24.61 -14.69 17.76
CA GLU A 62 23.20 -14.98 18.05
C GLU A 62 22.65 -16.12 17.17
N PRO A 63 21.66 -16.90 17.66
CA PRO A 63 21.28 -18.19 17.04
C PRO A 63 20.83 -18.13 15.57
N PHE A 64 20.34 -16.98 15.10
CA PHE A 64 19.81 -16.81 13.75
C PHE A 64 20.86 -16.88 12.64
N ALA A 65 22.13 -16.53 12.91
CA ALA A 65 23.18 -16.52 11.88
C ALA A 65 23.51 -17.94 11.34
N VAL A 66 23.43 -18.96 12.20
CA VAL A 66 23.79 -20.35 11.86
C VAL A 66 22.78 -20.97 10.88
N LEU A 67 21.50 -20.65 11.03
CA LEU A 67 20.43 -21.19 10.18
C LEU A 67 20.54 -20.69 8.73
N TYR A 68 20.92 -19.42 8.54
CA TYR A 68 21.09 -18.83 7.21
C TYR A 68 22.30 -19.42 6.47
N ILE A 69 23.39 -19.72 7.19
CA ILE A 69 24.61 -20.31 6.63
C ILE A 69 24.38 -21.76 6.17
N MET A 70 23.57 -22.55 6.89
CA MET A 70 23.19 -23.91 6.47
C MET A 70 22.40 -23.91 5.15
N LEU A 71 21.44 -23.00 4.99
CA LEU A 71 20.60 -22.92 3.80
C LEU A 71 21.36 -22.44 2.56
N ALA A 72 22.34 -21.55 2.73
CA ALA A 72 23.13 -21.01 1.63
C ALA A 72 24.09 -22.02 0.96
N SER A 73 24.43 -23.14 1.63
CA SER A 73 25.46 -24.07 1.17
C SER A 73 24.98 -25.27 0.33
N GLN A 74 23.68 -25.42 0.07
CA GLN A 74 23.13 -26.59 -0.65
C GLN A 74 22.87 -26.37 -2.16
N ASN A 75 22.93 -25.12 -2.66
CA ASN A 75 22.57 -24.79 -4.05
C ASN A 75 23.74 -24.84 -5.06
N SER A 76 24.72 -25.73 -4.86
CA SER A 76 25.82 -25.90 -5.82
C SER A 76 26.48 -27.30 -5.77
N LEU A 77 25.90 -28.29 -6.46
CA LEU A 77 26.59 -29.27 -7.33
C LEU A 77 25.66 -30.38 -7.86
N THR A 78 26.08 -31.01 -8.97
CA THR A 78 25.54 -32.22 -9.64
C THR A 78 24.23 -32.11 -10.45
N HIS A 79 24.13 -33.03 -11.41
CA HIS A 79 23.14 -33.13 -12.49
C HIS A 79 22.15 -34.27 -12.23
N ASP A 80 21.00 -34.23 -12.92
CA ASP A 80 20.16 -35.38 -13.28
C ASP A 80 19.81 -36.42 -12.19
N LEU A 81 19.02 -36.01 -11.21
CA LEU A 81 17.94 -36.83 -10.65
C LEU A 81 16.78 -35.91 -10.24
N ALA A 82 15.54 -36.26 -10.61
CA ALA A 82 14.38 -35.45 -10.24
C ALA A 82 14.10 -35.56 -8.73
N PRO A 83 14.07 -34.44 -7.98
CA PRO A 83 13.74 -34.49 -6.56
C PRO A 83 12.27 -34.93 -6.36
N PRO A 84 11.94 -35.62 -5.25
CA PRO A 84 10.55 -35.86 -4.88
C PRO A 84 9.83 -34.52 -4.71
N PRO A 85 8.50 -34.46 -4.90
CA PRO A 85 7.74 -33.24 -4.71
C PRO A 85 7.78 -32.81 -3.24
N PHE A 86 8.70 -31.90 -2.93
CA PHE A 86 8.58 -31.02 -1.78
C PHE A 86 7.34 -30.15 -1.99
N SER A 87 6.19 -30.66 -1.54
CA SER A 87 5.06 -29.81 -1.20
C SER A 87 5.58 -28.74 -0.25
N PRO A 88 5.56 -27.44 -0.63
CA PRO A 88 5.73 -26.40 0.36
C PRO A 88 4.56 -26.58 1.32
N VAL A 89 4.83 -26.84 2.60
CA VAL A 89 3.80 -26.70 3.62
C VAL A 89 3.35 -25.24 3.49
N PRO A 90 2.07 -24.97 3.11
CA PRO A 90 1.63 -23.60 2.99
C PRO A 90 1.79 -22.96 4.36
N PHE A 91 2.57 -21.89 4.44
CA PHE A 91 2.74 -21.16 5.69
C PHE A 91 1.39 -20.54 5.99
N SER A 92 0.62 -21.19 6.87
CA SER A 92 -0.78 -20.83 7.09
C SER A 92 -0.81 -19.42 7.63
N MET A 93 -1.35 -18.51 6.82
CA MET A 93 -1.43 -17.10 7.17
C MET A 93 -2.68 -16.91 8.02
N ASP A 94 -2.65 -17.53 9.21
CA ASP A 94 -3.77 -17.68 10.12
C ASP A 94 -4.44 -16.34 10.47
N SER A 95 -5.70 -16.43 10.90
CA SER A 95 -6.50 -15.28 11.30
C SER A 95 -5.95 -14.63 12.56
N MET A 96 -5.16 -13.58 12.38
CA MET A 96 -4.90 -12.57 13.40
C MET A 96 -5.37 -11.20 12.91
N SER A 97 -6.69 -11.08 12.75
CA SER A 97 -7.37 -10.05 13.54
C SER A 97 -7.02 -10.35 14.99
N PHE A 98 -6.18 -9.53 15.63
CA PHE A 98 -5.83 -9.79 17.02
C PHE A 98 -7.12 -9.76 17.85
N PRO A 99 -7.34 -10.73 18.78
CA PRO A 99 -8.36 -10.52 19.80
C PRO A 99 -8.01 -9.21 20.53
N PRO A 100 -9.00 -8.37 20.90
CA PRO A 100 -8.74 -7.08 21.53
C PRO A 100 -7.85 -7.30 22.77
N GLY A 101 -6.62 -6.83 22.68
CA GLY A 101 -5.51 -7.36 23.47
C GLY A 101 -4.35 -6.39 23.55
N ASP A 102 -3.41 -6.71 24.45
CA ASP A 102 -2.44 -5.74 24.94
C ASP A 102 -1.56 -5.14 23.84
N PRO A 103 -1.28 -3.82 23.87
CA PRO A 103 -0.54 -3.15 22.82
C PRO A 103 0.85 -3.76 22.56
N ILE A 104 1.04 -4.30 21.36
CA ILE A 104 2.23 -5.09 21.01
C ILE A 104 3.51 -4.21 21.05
N PRO A 105 4.53 -4.57 21.85
CA PRO A 105 5.78 -3.81 21.91
C PRO A 105 6.69 -4.17 20.73
N LEU A 106 7.07 -3.17 19.92
CA LEU A 106 8.05 -3.32 18.85
C LEU A 106 9.50 -3.34 19.39
N PRO A 107 10.53 -3.61 18.57
CA PRO A 107 11.92 -3.48 18.99
C PRO A 107 12.26 -2.10 19.57
N SER A 108 13.15 -2.06 20.56
CA SER A 108 13.46 -0.85 21.36
C SER A 108 13.89 0.39 20.57
N ARG A 109 14.32 0.23 19.31
CA ARG A 109 14.58 1.36 18.39
C ARG A 109 13.35 2.25 18.17
N PHE A 110 12.13 1.72 18.28
CA PHE A 110 10.89 2.49 18.12
C PHE A 110 10.62 3.44 19.31
N ALA A 111 11.00 3.04 20.53
CA ALA A 111 11.00 3.93 21.71
C ALA A 111 11.95 5.13 21.48
N ARG A 112 13.12 4.87 20.89
CA ARG A 112 14.10 5.92 20.52
C ARG A 112 13.56 6.83 19.40
N ILE A 113 12.92 6.26 18.36
CA ILE A 113 12.29 7.02 17.27
C ILE A 113 11.25 7.99 17.83
N LYS A 114 10.30 7.50 18.64
CA LYS A 114 9.31 8.36 19.34
C LYS A 114 10.00 9.46 20.13
N LYS A 115 10.97 9.14 21.00
CA LYS A 115 11.71 10.15 21.77
C LYS A 115 12.40 11.19 20.88
N THR A 116 12.93 10.81 19.71
CA THR A 116 13.57 11.73 18.77
C THR A 116 12.57 12.66 18.07
N LEU A 117 11.41 12.17 17.63
CA LEU A 117 10.41 12.96 16.88
C LEU A 117 9.96 14.22 17.64
N ILE A 118 9.73 14.09 18.95
CA ILE A 118 9.21 15.18 19.81
C ILE A 118 10.28 15.86 20.67
N SER A 119 11.57 15.54 20.45
CA SER A 119 12.69 15.98 21.29
C SER A 119 12.82 17.51 21.33
N GLY A 120 12.66 18.11 22.51
CA GLY A 120 12.66 19.56 22.70
C GLY A 120 11.36 20.26 22.29
N LYS A 121 10.32 19.49 21.95
CA LYS A 121 8.98 19.96 21.55
C LYS A 121 7.87 19.42 22.46
N GLU A 122 8.24 18.71 23.54
CA GLU A 122 7.35 17.90 24.37
C GLU A 122 6.17 18.71 24.95
N ALA A 123 6.42 19.95 25.38
CA ALA A 123 5.40 20.84 25.91
C ALA A 123 4.40 21.33 24.84
N ALA A 124 4.85 21.55 23.60
CA ALA A 124 3.98 21.94 22.49
C ALA A 124 3.10 20.76 22.06
N VAL A 125 3.71 19.57 21.93
CA VAL A 125 2.99 18.32 21.64
C VAL A 125 1.92 18.04 22.71
N ALA A 126 2.27 18.14 23.99
CA ALA A 126 1.32 17.96 25.10
C ALA A 126 0.17 18.98 25.11
N ALA A 127 0.44 20.26 24.84
CA ALA A 127 -0.61 21.27 24.72
C ALA A 127 -1.54 21.00 23.52
N SER A 128 -0.96 20.65 22.37
CA SER A 128 -1.69 20.39 21.12
C SER A 128 -2.61 19.18 21.22
N TRP A 129 -2.25 18.16 22.01
CA TRP A 129 -3.06 16.97 22.24
C TRP A 129 -4.39 17.29 22.95
N ASN A 130 -4.37 18.19 23.94
CA ASN A 130 -5.59 18.57 24.66
C ASN A 130 -6.58 19.31 23.73
N GLN A 131 -6.08 20.20 22.87
CA GLN A 131 -6.89 20.84 21.83
C GLN A 131 -7.43 19.81 20.82
N LEU A 132 -6.60 18.83 20.42
CA LEU A 132 -7.00 17.77 19.50
C LEU A 132 -8.12 16.90 20.08
N LEU A 133 -8.07 16.53 21.36
CA LEU A 133 -9.12 15.75 22.00
C LEU A 133 -10.46 16.53 22.08
N PHE A 134 -10.39 17.85 22.28
CA PHE A 134 -11.58 18.72 22.24
C PHE A 134 -12.19 18.78 20.83
N GLU A 135 -11.40 19.15 19.81
CA GLU A 135 -11.92 19.27 18.44
C GLU A 135 -12.36 17.92 17.83
N LEU A 136 -11.73 16.82 18.24
CA LEU A 136 -12.14 15.46 17.90
C LEU A 136 -13.52 15.13 18.48
N ARG A 137 -13.82 15.53 19.72
CA ARG A 137 -15.12 15.33 20.37
C ARG A 137 -16.23 16.06 19.60
N GLU A 138 -16.02 17.34 19.30
CA GLU A 138 -16.97 18.18 18.57
C GLU A 138 -17.28 17.66 17.15
N GLU A 139 -16.26 17.29 16.35
CA GLU A 139 -16.51 16.77 14.99
C GLU A 139 -17.11 15.36 15.02
N ILE A 140 -16.89 14.54 16.06
CA ILE A 140 -17.60 13.26 16.23
C ILE A 140 -19.11 13.49 16.46
N GLU A 141 -19.52 14.51 17.22
CA GLU A 141 -20.95 14.84 17.36
C GLU A 141 -21.55 15.33 16.03
N VAL A 142 -20.80 16.11 15.24
CA VAL A 142 -21.21 16.53 13.88
C VAL A 142 -21.31 15.34 12.91
N ILE A 143 -20.45 14.33 13.05
CA ILE A 143 -20.47 13.13 12.21
C ILE A 143 -21.61 12.20 12.63
N SER A 144 -21.74 11.87 13.92
CA SER A 144 -22.77 10.97 14.44
C SER A 144 -24.19 11.51 14.25
N SER A 145 -24.37 12.83 14.15
CA SER A 145 -25.68 13.46 13.87
C SER A 145 -26.04 13.55 12.38
N LYS A 146 -25.05 13.50 11.47
CA LYS A 146 -25.26 13.60 10.01
C LYS A 146 -25.13 12.25 9.28
N GLY A 147 -24.40 11.28 9.83
CA GLY A 147 -24.17 9.97 9.22
C GLY A 147 -23.61 10.07 7.80
N ALA A 148 -24.13 9.26 6.88
CA ALA A 148 -23.72 9.24 5.47
C ALA A 148 -23.85 10.61 4.75
N ALA A 149 -24.68 11.54 5.23
CA ALA A 149 -24.79 12.89 4.68
C ALA A 149 -23.57 13.80 4.95
N THR A 150 -22.57 13.30 5.69
CA THR A 150 -21.24 13.92 5.75
C THR A 150 -20.39 13.66 4.51
N ILE A 151 -20.69 12.64 3.69
CA ILE A 151 -19.93 12.32 2.48
C ILE A 151 -20.46 13.17 1.32
N PRO A 152 -19.70 14.15 0.80
CA PRO A 152 -20.14 15.01 -0.29
C PRO A 152 -20.37 14.22 -1.58
N ILE A 153 -21.39 14.67 -2.33
CA ILE A 153 -21.81 14.08 -3.60
C ILE A 153 -21.91 15.21 -4.64
N ILE A 154 -21.42 14.97 -5.86
CA ILE A 154 -21.64 15.80 -7.05
C ILE A 154 -22.01 14.88 -8.22
N ASP A 155 -22.80 15.36 -9.18
CA ASP A 155 -22.99 14.64 -10.44
C ASP A 155 -21.84 14.90 -11.42
N PHE A 156 -21.51 13.92 -12.26
CA PHE A 156 -20.51 14.10 -13.31
C PHE A 156 -20.86 15.27 -14.26
N GLU A 157 -22.14 15.48 -14.58
CA GLU A 157 -22.56 16.61 -15.43
C GLU A 157 -22.23 17.98 -14.78
N GLU A 158 -22.36 18.06 -13.44
CA GLU A 158 -22.04 19.27 -12.67
C GLU A 158 -20.53 19.55 -12.54
N THR A 159 -19.65 18.61 -12.91
CA THR A 159 -18.18 18.83 -12.81
C THR A 159 -17.64 19.93 -13.74
N ASN A 160 -18.49 20.45 -14.65
CA ASN A 160 -18.20 21.62 -15.48
C ASN A 160 -18.71 22.94 -14.88
N ASN A 161 -19.50 22.90 -13.80
CA ASN A 161 -19.99 24.09 -13.09
C ASN A 161 -18.97 24.53 -12.01
N PRO A 162 -18.34 25.72 -12.12
CA PRO A 162 -17.35 26.17 -11.14
C PRO A 162 -17.90 26.31 -9.71
N GLU A 163 -19.19 26.61 -9.53
CA GLU A 163 -19.81 26.79 -8.21
C GLU A 163 -20.05 25.42 -7.53
N SER A 164 -20.68 24.48 -8.23
CA SER A 164 -20.86 23.10 -7.75
C SER A 164 -19.49 22.46 -7.44
N VAL A 165 -18.50 22.64 -8.32
CA VAL A 165 -17.12 22.16 -8.11
C VAL A 165 -16.45 22.82 -6.91
N ALA A 166 -16.57 24.14 -6.71
CA ALA A 166 -15.96 24.82 -5.56
C ALA A 166 -16.50 24.29 -4.23
N LYS A 167 -17.84 24.20 -4.10
CA LYS A 167 -18.50 23.67 -2.90
C LYS A 167 -18.15 22.19 -2.64
N PHE A 168 -18.16 21.37 -3.69
CA PHE A 168 -17.73 19.97 -3.60
C PHE A 168 -16.26 19.83 -3.18
N SER A 169 -15.39 20.69 -3.71
CA SER A 169 -13.96 20.73 -3.39
C SER A 169 -13.70 21.07 -1.93
N GLU A 170 -14.45 22.01 -1.36
CA GLU A 170 -14.34 22.40 0.06
C GLU A 170 -14.72 21.24 0.99
N GLU A 171 -15.89 20.63 0.81
CA GLU A 171 -16.30 19.48 1.63
C GLU A 171 -15.41 18.27 1.39
N LEU A 172 -14.94 17.98 0.17
CA LEU A 172 -13.97 16.91 -0.06
C LEU A 172 -12.64 17.20 0.65
N LYS A 173 -12.14 18.45 0.66
CA LYS A 173 -10.93 18.81 1.42
C LYS A 173 -11.12 18.73 2.94
N ARG A 174 -12.35 18.93 3.46
CA ARG A 174 -12.69 18.73 4.88
C ARG A 174 -12.84 17.25 5.26
N ARG A 175 -13.62 16.50 4.48
CA ARG A 175 -14.10 15.14 4.78
C ARG A 175 -13.12 14.06 4.38
N GLY A 176 -12.29 14.32 3.38
CA GLY A 176 -11.31 13.37 2.85
C GLY A 176 -11.90 12.27 1.96
N ALA A 177 -13.21 12.24 1.72
CA ALA A 177 -13.87 11.31 0.81
C ALA A 177 -15.06 11.96 0.10
N ALA A 178 -15.44 11.42 -1.05
CA ALA A 178 -16.59 11.88 -1.84
C ALA A 178 -17.11 10.80 -2.80
N VAL A 179 -18.35 10.99 -3.27
CA VAL A 179 -18.93 10.26 -4.40
C VAL A 179 -19.13 11.20 -5.59
N VAL A 180 -18.71 10.78 -6.78
CA VAL A 180 -19.10 11.40 -8.04
C VAL A 180 -20.08 10.48 -8.76
N ARG A 181 -21.29 10.98 -9.03
CA ARG A 181 -22.38 10.19 -9.63
C ARG A 181 -22.23 10.10 -11.14
N ASN A 182 -22.72 9.02 -11.73
CA ASN A 182 -22.89 8.86 -13.19
C ASN A 182 -21.61 9.08 -14.02
N VAL A 183 -20.41 8.82 -13.46
CA VAL A 183 -19.12 9.00 -14.16
C VAL A 183 -19.04 8.10 -15.39
N VAL A 184 -19.51 6.86 -15.28
CA VAL A 184 -19.82 6.01 -16.44
C VAL A 184 -21.35 5.94 -16.54
N PRO A 185 -21.96 6.00 -17.74
CA PRO A 185 -23.41 5.80 -17.88
C PRO A 185 -23.86 4.46 -17.29
N GLN A 186 -24.94 4.44 -16.50
CA GLN A 186 -25.36 3.26 -15.73
C GLN A 186 -25.52 1.99 -16.60
N GLY A 187 -26.10 2.13 -17.79
CA GLY A 187 -26.28 1.04 -18.74
C GLY A 187 -24.96 0.47 -19.29
N GLU A 188 -23.94 1.32 -19.42
CA GLU A 188 -22.61 0.94 -19.87
C GLU A 188 -21.83 0.21 -18.75
N ALA A 189 -21.84 0.73 -17.52
CA ALA A 189 -21.25 0.06 -16.36
C ALA A 189 -21.86 -1.35 -16.14
N MET A 190 -23.17 -1.50 -16.32
CA MET A 190 -23.85 -2.81 -16.28
C MET A 190 -23.45 -3.72 -17.44
N ALA A 191 -23.21 -3.17 -18.64
CA ALA A 191 -22.69 -3.95 -19.77
C ALA A 191 -21.27 -4.48 -19.50
N TRP A 192 -20.38 -3.63 -18.96
CA TRP A 192 -19.02 -4.04 -18.58
C TRP A 192 -19.02 -5.11 -17.48
N LYS A 193 -19.96 -5.06 -16.53
CA LYS A 193 -20.18 -6.13 -15.55
C LYS A 193 -20.49 -7.45 -16.25
N LYS A 194 -21.48 -7.46 -17.15
CA LYS A 194 -21.91 -8.64 -17.90
C LYS A 194 -20.82 -9.22 -18.81
N GLU A 195 -20.05 -8.37 -19.49
CA GLU A 195 -18.86 -8.78 -20.25
C GLU A 195 -17.83 -9.49 -19.35
N THR A 196 -17.62 -8.97 -18.13
CA THR A 196 -16.72 -9.55 -17.15
C THR A 196 -17.23 -10.88 -16.61
N GLU A 197 -18.53 -11.03 -16.36
CA GLU A 197 -19.16 -12.30 -15.98
C GLU A 197 -18.98 -13.38 -17.07
N VAL A 198 -19.14 -13.02 -18.34
CA VAL A 198 -18.88 -13.90 -19.50
C VAL A 198 -17.40 -14.25 -19.61
N TYR A 199 -16.50 -13.28 -19.43
CA TYR A 199 -15.05 -13.49 -19.45
C TYR A 199 -14.59 -14.45 -18.33
N LEU A 200 -15.08 -14.28 -17.10
CA LEU A 200 -14.74 -15.15 -15.98
C LEU A 200 -15.30 -16.57 -16.15
N SER A 201 -16.56 -16.70 -16.57
CA SER A 201 -17.19 -18.02 -16.81
C SER A 201 -16.61 -18.78 -18.01
N THR A 202 -16.06 -18.07 -19.00
CA THR A 202 -15.31 -18.67 -20.14
C THR A 202 -13.91 -19.17 -19.73
N ASN A 203 -13.37 -18.71 -18.60
CA ASN A 203 -12.02 -19.03 -18.12
C ASN A 203 -12.01 -19.76 -16.75
N PRO A 204 -12.75 -20.87 -16.57
CA PRO A 204 -13.03 -21.48 -15.26
C PRO A 204 -11.82 -22.17 -14.61
N ASN A 205 -10.71 -22.37 -15.33
CA ASN A 205 -9.46 -22.89 -14.76
C ASN A 205 -8.75 -21.87 -13.83
N MET A 206 -9.35 -20.70 -13.63
CA MET A 206 -8.98 -19.69 -12.65
C MET A 206 -9.16 -20.20 -11.22
N ARG A 207 -8.20 -21.01 -10.73
CA ARG A 207 -7.78 -20.86 -9.34
C ARG A 207 -7.11 -19.51 -9.19
N CYS A 208 -7.93 -18.47 -8.98
CA CYS A 208 -7.60 -17.53 -7.93
C CYS A 208 -7.33 -18.39 -6.70
N SER A 209 -6.09 -18.48 -6.25
CA SER A 209 -5.87 -18.78 -4.83
C SER A 209 -6.69 -17.73 -4.09
N PRO A 210 -7.67 -18.12 -3.26
CA PRO A 210 -8.52 -17.14 -2.61
C PRO A 210 -7.59 -16.19 -1.84
N THR A 211 -7.76 -14.89 -2.08
CA THR A 211 -7.18 -13.93 -1.13
C THR A 211 -7.86 -14.15 0.22
N ARG A 212 -7.28 -13.66 1.31
CA ARG A 212 -7.88 -13.84 2.65
C ARG A 212 -9.33 -13.36 2.73
N ASP A 213 -9.73 -12.41 1.89
CA ASP A 213 -11.14 -12.09 1.61
C ASP A 213 -11.63 -12.90 0.39
N PRO A 214 -12.66 -13.77 0.51
CA PRO A 214 -13.20 -14.57 -0.58
C PRO A 214 -13.92 -13.72 -1.65
N HIS A 215 -14.31 -12.49 -1.33
CA HIS A 215 -14.96 -11.58 -2.28
C HIS A 215 -13.97 -10.88 -3.21
N LEU A 216 -12.65 -10.98 -2.97
CA LEU A 216 -11.62 -10.33 -3.77
C LEU A 216 -11.06 -11.28 -4.85
N PHE A 217 -11.32 -10.94 -6.11
CA PHE A 217 -10.92 -11.72 -7.26
C PHE A 217 -9.56 -11.25 -7.78
N GLY A 218 -8.58 -12.15 -7.78
CA GLY A 218 -7.19 -11.94 -8.26
C GLY A 218 -7.05 -11.81 -9.77
N VAL A 219 -7.94 -11.03 -10.41
CA VAL A 219 -7.90 -10.64 -11.82
C VAL A 219 -7.60 -9.15 -11.92
N TYR A 220 -6.92 -8.76 -13.00
CA TYR A 220 -6.36 -7.42 -13.20
C TYR A 220 -6.71 -6.84 -14.56
N TRP A 221 -7.05 -7.66 -15.55
CA TRP A 221 -7.19 -7.27 -16.96
C TRP A 221 -8.55 -7.62 -17.57
N THR A 222 -9.62 -7.73 -16.78
CA THR A 222 -10.98 -7.98 -17.32
C THR A 222 -11.47 -6.84 -18.23
N PRO A 223 -12.50 -7.06 -19.07
CA PRO A 223 -13.10 -6.00 -19.88
C PRO A 223 -13.48 -4.75 -19.08
N ALA A 224 -14.12 -4.90 -17.91
CA ALA A 224 -14.44 -3.76 -17.05
C ALA A 224 -13.19 -3.06 -16.48
N GLN A 225 -12.16 -3.82 -16.09
CA GLN A 225 -10.91 -3.26 -15.55
C GLN A 225 -10.10 -2.49 -16.59
N ILE A 226 -10.16 -2.89 -17.85
CA ILE A 226 -9.48 -2.18 -18.93
C ILE A 226 -10.28 -0.95 -19.37
N LYS A 227 -11.59 -1.10 -19.58
CA LYS A 227 -12.47 0.04 -19.94
C LYS A 227 -12.48 1.10 -18.85
N GLY A 228 -12.72 0.73 -17.59
CA GLY A 228 -12.80 1.68 -16.47
C GLY A 228 -11.49 2.43 -16.14
N ARG A 229 -10.31 1.88 -16.49
CA ARG A 229 -9.02 2.59 -16.35
C ARG A 229 -8.71 3.53 -17.51
N ALA A 230 -9.32 3.32 -18.67
CA ALA A 230 -9.11 4.13 -19.87
C ALA A 230 -10.21 5.19 -20.08
N HIS A 231 -11.40 4.99 -19.52
CA HIS A 231 -12.60 5.76 -19.81
C HIS A 231 -12.43 7.29 -19.58
N PRO A 232 -12.73 8.15 -20.57
CA PRO A 232 -12.43 9.59 -20.49
C PRO A 232 -13.03 10.29 -19.27
N ASN A 233 -14.29 9.98 -18.90
CA ASN A 233 -14.93 10.58 -17.73
C ASN A 233 -14.23 10.18 -16.43
N VAL A 234 -13.74 8.94 -16.32
CA VAL A 234 -13.05 8.47 -15.12
C VAL A 234 -11.70 9.18 -14.97
N LEU A 235 -10.95 9.30 -16.06
CA LEU A 235 -9.71 10.10 -16.10
C LEU A 235 -10.00 11.58 -15.79
N ALA A 236 -11.11 12.14 -16.27
CA ALA A 236 -11.54 13.50 -15.95
C ALA A 236 -11.89 13.68 -14.47
N THR A 237 -12.61 12.73 -13.85
CA THR A 237 -12.93 12.75 -12.41
C THR A 237 -11.68 12.58 -11.55
N GLN A 238 -10.75 11.69 -11.91
CA GLN A 238 -9.46 11.58 -11.23
C GLN A 238 -8.67 12.89 -11.32
N LYS A 239 -8.61 13.49 -12.52
CA LYS A 239 -8.00 14.81 -12.78
C LYS A 239 -8.73 15.98 -12.11
N LEU A 240 -9.99 15.83 -11.71
CA LEU A 240 -10.71 16.79 -10.88
C LEU A 240 -10.25 16.66 -9.42
N ALA A 241 -10.34 15.46 -8.86
CA ALA A 241 -9.99 15.20 -7.45
C ALA A 241 -8.50 15.48 -7.17
N MET A 242 -7.58 15.08 -8.05
CA MET A 242 -6.14 15.29 -7.84
C MET A 242 -5.73 16.78 -7.82
N LYS A 243 -6.50 17.70 -8.43
CA LYS A 243 -6.22 19.16 -8.34
C LYS A 243 -6.44 19.74 -6.94
N LEU A 244 -7.08 19.01 -6.02
CA LEU A 244 -7.25 19.45 -4.63
C LEU A 244 -5.94 19.38 -3.84
N TRP A 245 -4.97 18.61 -4.33
CA TRP A 245 -3.63 18.52 -3.78
C TRP A 245 -2.79 19.72 -4.20
N ASN A 246 -2.03 20.26 -3.24
CA ASN A 246 -1.11 21.38 -3.43
C ASN A 246 0.34 20.92 -3.30
N SER A 247 1.27 21.75 -3.80
CA SER A 247 2.71 21.58 -3.57
C SER A 247 3.30 22.88 -3.03
N ARG A 248 3.97 22.82 -1.88
CA ARG A 248 4.80 23.90 -1.32
C ARG A 248 6.17 23.99 -1.97
N ASP A 249 6.66 22.87 -2.53
CA ASP A 249 7.85 22.83 -3.37
C ASP A 249 7.46 23.12 -4.84
N PRO A 250 7.91 24.24 -5.43
CA PRO A 250 7.63 24.57 -6.83
C PRO A 250 8.46 23.75 -7.83
N SER A 251 9.36 22.87 -7.36
CA SER A 251 10.17 21.95 -8.19
C SER A 251 9.72 20.48 -8.11
N ALA A 252 8.70 20.19 -7.30
CA ALA A 252 8.18 18.84 -7.08
C ALA A 252 7.75 18.16 -8.39
N LEU A 253 8.43 17.06 -8.76
CA LEU A 253 8.21 16.33 -10.02
C LEU A 253 6.92 15.47 -9.96
N LEU A 254 5.80 16.18 -10.09
CA LEU A 254 4.42 15.71 -9.98
C LEU A 254 3.54 16.34 -11.08
N SER A 255 2.62 15.56 -11.65
CA SER A 255 1.50 16.09 -12.43
C SER A 255 0.15 15.58 -11.93
N THR A 256 -0.74 16.51 -11.59
CA THR A 256 -2.16 16.24 -11.31
C THR A 256 -3.03 16.35 -12.59
N ASN A 257 -2.44 16.74 -13.74
CA ASN A 257 -3.13 16.76 -15.02
C ASN A 257 -3.08 15.42 -15.77
N PHE A 258 -2.18 14.51 -15.40
CA PHE A 258 -2.05 13.19 -16.02
C PHE A 258 -2.29 12.09 -14.97
N PRO A 259 -3.52 11.55 -14.87
CA PRO A 259 -3.78 10.32 -14.13
C PRO A 259 -3.06 9.16 -14.78
N VAL A 260 -2.57 8.23 -13.95
CA VAL A 260 -1.97 6.96 -14.37
C VAL A 260 -2.67 5.80 -13.68
N ALA A 261 -2.86 4.71 -14.42
CA ALA A 261 -3.61 3.56 -13.98
C ALA A 261 -2.82 2.70 -12.99
N TYR A 262 -3.46 2.31 -11.88
CA TYR A 262 -3.02 1.23 -10.99
C TYR A 262 -3.93 0.01 -11.18
N ALA A 263 -3.32 -1.16 -11.37
CA ALA A 263 -4.03 -2.40 -11.64
C ALA A 263 -4.29 -3.16 -10.33
N ASP A 264 -5.37 -2.81 -9.65
CA ASP A 264 -5.93 -3.60 -8.54
C ASP A 264 -7.07 -4.52 -9.02
N ARG A 265 -7.58 -5.31 -8.08
CA ARG A 265 -8.53 -6.43 -8.18
C ARG A 265 -9.98 -5.97 -8.39
N LEU A 266 -10.87 -6.94 -8.50
CA LEU A 266 -12.32 -6.75 -8.35
C LEU A 266 -12.79 -7.26 -6.99
N ARG A 267 -13.79 -6.59 -6.39
CA ARG A 267 -14.65 -7.18 -5.37
C ARG A 267 -15.94 -7.65 -6.04
N MET A 268 -16.28 -8.92 -5.88
CA MET A 268 -17.57 -9.49 -6.31
C MET A 268 -18.23 -10.15 -5.11
N GLN A 269 -19.04 -9.40 -4.38
CA GLN A 269 -19.66 -9.85 -3.15
C GLN A 269 -20.98 -10.57 -3.47
N ALA A 270 -20.97 -11.88 -3.25
CA ALA A 270 -22.15 -12.71 -3.36
C ALA A 270 -22.91 -12.68 -2.03
N GLY A 271 -24.16 -12.22 -2.02
CA GLY A 271 -24.92 -12.09 -0.76
C GLY A 271 -25.03 -13.44 -0.04
N THR A 272 -24.69 -13.45 1.25
CA THR A 272 -24.19 -14.65 1.95
C THR A 272 -25.10 -15.88 1.85
N GLY A 273 -24.54 -16.98 1.36
CA GLY A 273 -25.09 -18.32 1.55
C GLY A 273 -24.53 -18.92 2.85
N ASN A 274 -25.41 -19.44 3.70
CA ASN A 274 -25.13 -20.25 4.90
C ASN A 274 -23.70 -20.22 5.52
N GLY A 275 -23.36 -19.14 6.22
CA GLY A 275 -22.62 -19.25 7.49
C GLY A 275 -21.08 -19.39 7.46
N ASP A 276 -20.41 -19.14 6.33
CA ASP A 276 -18.94 -19.11 6.32
C ASP A 276 -18.37 -17.81 6.94
N THR A 277 -17.55 -18.01 7.99
CA THR A 277 -16.53 -17.12 8.58
C THR A 277 -16.69 -15.59 8.46
N MET A 278 -16.88 -14.90 9.58
CA MET A 278 -16.77 -13.43 9.67
C MET A 278 -15.34 -12.94 9.38
N TYR A 279 -15.15 -12.25 8.26
CA TYR A 279 -13.88 -11.61 7.89
C TYR A 279 -13.84 -10.15 8.35
N TYR A 280 -13.55 -9.93 9.64
CA TYR A 280 -13.36 -8.60 10.20
C TYR A 280 -12.22 -7.84 9.51
N HIS A 281 -12.56 -6.86 8.67
CA HIS A 281 -11.65 -5.78 8.32
C HIS A 281 -11.82 -4.68 9.37
N ASN A 282 -11.02 -4.77 10.44
CA ASN A 282 -10.92 -3.72 11.46
C ASN A 282 -10.64 -2.36 10.80
N ALA A 283 -11.05 -1.26 11.43
CA ALA A 283 -10.81 0.08 10.87
C ALA A 283 -9.31 0.30 10.66
N HIS A 284 -8.90 0.76 9.49
CA HIS A 284 -7.48 0.82 9.14
C HIS A 284 -7.13 1.95 8.17
N VAL A 285 -5.83 2.19 8.02
CA VAL A 285 -5.24 3.06 6.99
C VAL A 285 -4.14 2.29 6.26
N ASP A 286 -4.16 2.37 4.93
CA ASP A 286 -3.17 1.75 4.03
C ASP A 286 -1.90 2.60 3.88
N GLY A 287 -0.99 2.21 2.98
CA GLY A 287 0.20 3.02 2.65
C GLY A 287 1.31 2.89 3.68
N GLY A 288 1.46 1.70 4.27
CA GLY A 288 2.36 1.43 5.37
C GLY A 288 1.68 1.55 6.72
N SER A 289 2.48 1.46 7.76
CA SER A 289 2.04 1.36 9.16
C SER A 289 3.05 2.09 10.04
N VAL A 290 4.06 1.38 10.55
CA VAL A 290 5.15 1.97 11.36
C VAL A 290 5.99 3.00 10.59
N GLU A 291 6.02 2.91 9.26
CA GLU A 291 6.68 3.84 8.33
C GLU A 291 6.32 5.31 8.59
N ARG A 292 5.14 5.57 9.14
CA ARG A 292 4.66 6.93 9.46
C ARG A 292 5.50 7.64 10.53
N TRP A 293 6.11 6.89 11.44
CA TRP A 293 7.01 7.41 12.48
C TRP A 293 8.49 7.28 12.09
N GLU A 294 8.83 6.52 11.05
CA GLU A 294 10.22 6.22 10.72
C GLU A 294 10.87 7.30 9.83
N PRO A 295 12.14 7.69 10.10
CA PRO A 295 12.86 8.69 9.31
C PRO A 295 13.10 8.22 7.87
N ASP A 296 13.16 6.90 7.64
CA ASP A 296 13.30 6.30 6.31
C ASP A 296 11.95 6.03 5.60
N GLY A 297 10.82 6.22 6.30
CA GLY A 297 9.48 6.04 5.76
C GLY A 297 8.89 7.37 5.31
N TYR A 298 7.88 7.85 6.04
CA TYR A 298 7.29 9.19 5.83
C TYR A 298 8.20 10.34 6.28
N GLY A 299 9.12 10.08 7.22
CA GLY A 299 10.09 11.08 7.67
C GLY A 299 11.03 11.60 6.57
N ARG A 300 11.20 10.85 5.46
CA ARG A 300 11.99 11.29 4.29
C ARG A 300 11.43 12.53 3.62
N GLY A 301 10.11 12.70 3.63
CA GLY A 301 9.42 13.86 3.06
C GLY A 301 8.90 14.86 4.10
N GLY A 302 9.12 14.62 5.40
CA GLY A 302 8.59 15.45 6.49
C GLY A 302 7.05 15.50 6.54
N THR A 303 6.35 14.49 6.01
CA THR A 303 4.89 14.52 5.76
C THR A 303 4.07 14.90 6.99
N TYR A 304 4.52 14.47 8.18
CA TYR A 304 3.82 14.65 9.45
C TYR A 304 4.56 15.61 10.42
N ASP A 305 5.58 16.34 9.95
CA ASP A 305 6.46 17.15 10.82
C ASP A 305 5.70 18.19 11.64
N LYS A 306 4.60 18.73 11.11
CA LYS A 306 3.71 19.64 11.83
C LYS A 306 2.99 19.00 13.01
N ILE A 307 2.66 17.72 12.93
CA ILE A 307 2.11 16.96 14.05
C ILE A 307 3.21 16.74 15.11
N TRP A 308 4.43 16.41 14.68
CA TRP A 308 5.60 16.28 15.57
C TRP A 308 6.04 17.60 16.20
N GLU A 309 5.71 18.75 15.60
CA GLU A 309 5.91 20.09 16.17
C GLU A 309 4.89 20.49 17.25
N GLY A 310 3.82 19.71 17.47
CA GLY A 310 2.68 20.14 18.28
C GLY A 310 1.84 21.22 17.57
N LYS A 311 1.80 21.16 16.24
CA LYS A 311 1.13 22.10 15.32
C LYS A 311 0.29 21.34 14.30
N TRP A 312 -0.51 20.38 14.78
CA TRP A 312 -1.33 19.54 13.91
C TRP A 312 -2.44 20.33 13.19
N ASP A 313 -2.75 21.54 13.67
CA ASP A 313 -3.59 22.54 13.00
C ASP A 313 -2.92 23.05 11.70
N GLU A 314 -1.61 23.32 11.73
CA GLU A 314 -0.78 23.66 10.56
C GLU A 314 -0.53 22.46 9.60
N TYR A 315 -0.81 21.22 10.03
CA TYR A 315 -0.71 20.06 9.15
C TYR A 315 -1.75 20.13 8.02
N ASP A 316 -1.29 19.85 6.80
CA ASP A 316 -2.09 19.89 5.59
C ASP A 316 -1.99 18.52 4.91
N PRO A 317 -3.01 17.66 5.02
CA PRO A 317 -2.97 16.33 4.42
C PRO A 317 -2.93 16.36 2.89
N TRP A 318 -3.27 17.51 2.28
CA TRP A 318 -3.30 17.75 0.84
C TRP A 318 -1.97 18.26 0.28
N GLU A 319 -0.94 18.40 1.12
CA GLU A 319 0.41 18.70 0.66
C GLU A 319 1.05 17.45 0.03
N SER A 320 1.45 17.57 -1.23
CA SER A 320 1.87 16.45 -2.08
C SER A 320 3.38 16.29 -2.23
N SER A 321 4.17 17.36 -2.12
CA SER A 321 5.65 17.30 -2.26
C SER A 321 6.26 16.34 -1.24
N THR A 322 5.78 16.43 0.00
CA THR A 322 6.17 15.60 1.15
C THR A 322 5.82 14.12 1.01
N ARG A 323 5.13 13.70 -0.06
CA ARG A 323 4.79 12.30 -0.36
C ARG A 323 5.62 11.69 -1.49
N LEU A 324 6.34 12.49 -2.28
CA LEU A 324 7.09 11.99 -3.44
C LEU A 324 8.32 11.12 -3.07
N GLY A 325 9.00 11.46 -1.96
CA GLY A 325 10.18 10.74 -1.46
C GLY A 325 9.87 9.67 -0.40
N VAL A 326 8.59 9.40 -0.11
CA VAL A 326 8.17 8.49 0.96
C VAL A 326 8.38 7.04 0.54
N THR A 327 8.87 6.22 1.47
CA THR A 327 8.87 4.76 1.33
C THR A 327 7.81 4.18 2.25
N SER A 328 6.64 3.90 1.68
CA SER A 328 5.43 3.41 2.37
C SER A 328 5.45 1.92 2.70
N ASP A 329 6.53 1.22 2.36
CA ASP A 329 6.79 -0.16 2.77
C ASP A 329 8.30 -0.33 2.97
N LEU A 330 8.74 -0.37 4.22
CA LEU A 330 10.14 -0.61 4.59
C LEU A 330 10.45 -2.11 4.84
N TYR A 331 9.44 -2.98 4.75
CA TYR A 331 9.51 -4.37 5.22
C TYR A 331 9.09 -5.41 4.16
N ASN A 332 8.83 -4.99 2.93
CA ASN A 332 8.37 -5.83 1.83
C ASN A 332 7.11 -6.62 2.23
N GLY A 333 6.07 -5.90 2.67
CA GLY A 333 4.77 -6.46 2.99
C GLY A 333 4.09 -7.12 1.78
N ALA A 334 3.23 -8.12 2.04
CA ALA A 334 2.53 -8.82 0.97
C ALA A 334 1.32 -8.01 0.48
N GLY A 335 1.34 -7.55 -0.77
CA GLY A 335 0.26 -6.73 -1.35
C GLY A 335 0.33 -5.24 -1.00
N THR A 336 1.49 -4.75 -0.58
CA THR A 336 1.74 -3.32 -0.35
C THR A 336 1.76 -2.54 -1.67
N CYS A 337 1.16 -1.35 -1.70
CA CYS A 337 1.12 -0.53 -2.90
C CYS A 337 2.44 0.24 -3.08
N SER A 338 3.06 0.12 -4.25
CA SER A 338 4.29 0.82 -4.64
C SER A 338 4.06 2.03 -5.57
N MET A 339 2.81 2.52 -5.65
CA MET A 339 2.47 3.83 -6.22
C MET A 339 2.04 4.82 -5.13
N PHE A 340 2.38 6.10 -5.32
CA PHE A 340 1.69 7.18 -4.62
C PHE A 340 0.26 7.31 -5.17
N ARG A 341 -0.71 6.86 -4.36
CA ARG A 341 -2.15 7.04 -4.57
C ARG A 341 -2.58 8.37 -3.94
N MET A 342 -3.02 9.34 -4.73
CA MET A 342 -3.61 10.60 -4.22
C MET A 342 -5.02 10.37 -3.67
N PHE A 343 -5.73 9.38 -4.21
CA PHE A 343 -6.94 8.85 -3.61
C PHE A 343 -6.97 7.33 -3.81
N GLN A 344 -7.47 6.60 -2.82
CA GLN A 344 -8.12 5.32 -3.03
C GLN A 344 -9.45 5.53 -3.76
N GLY A 345 -10.03 4.49 -4.35
CA GLY A 345 -11.33 4.63 -4.98
C GLY A 345 -11.93 3.32 -5.49
N TRP A 346 -13.25 3.36 -5.69
CA TRP A 346 -14.07 2.30 -6.26
C TRP A 346 -14.88 2.83 -7.44
N LEU A 347 -14.77 2.17 -8.59
CA LEU A 347 -15.75 2.31 -9.67
C LEU A 347 -16.82 1.22 -9.52
N THR A 348 -18.07 1.63 -9.46
CA THR A 348 -19.18 0.75 -9.09
C THR A 348 -19.78 0.08 -10.34
N LEU A 349 -20.00 -1.24 -10.34
CA LEU A 349 -20.59 -1.99 -11.46
C LEU A 349 -21.93 -2.65 -11.09
N SER A 350 -22.47 -2.35 -9.92
CA SER A 350 -23.73 -2.87 -9.37
C SER A 350 -24.39 -1.79 -8.52
N ASN A 351 -25.62 -2.00 -8.03
CA ASN A 351 -26.12 -1.17 -6.94
C ASN A 351 -25.51 -1.68 -5.62
N ILE A 352 -25.01 -0.76 -4.78
CA ILE A 352 -24.46 -1.05 -3.45
C ILE A 352 -25.28 -0.21 -2.45
N PRO A 353 -26.19 -0.80 -1.67
CA PRO A 353 -26.98 -0.06 -0.69
C PRO A 353 -26.15 0.27 0.56
N THR A 354 -26.46 1.39 1.21
CA THR A 354 -25.80 1.93 2.42
C THR A 354 -25.70 0.92 3.58
N ASN A 355 -26.60 -0.08 3.63
CA ASN A 355 -26.83 -0.95 4.78
C ASN A 355 -26.61 -2.46 4.51
N GLU A 356 -25.97 -2.86 3.39
CA GLU A 356 -25.58 -4.26 3.15
C GLU A 356 -24.08 -4.34 2.86
N ASP A 357 -23.30 -4.79 3.85
CA ASP A 357 -21.85 -5.04 3.76
C ASP A 357 -21.03 -3.87 3.16
N ALA A 358 -21.39 -2.64 3.54
CA ALA A 358 -20.91 -1.40 2.91
C ALA A 358 -19.52 -0.95 3.42
N LEU A 359 -18.86 -0.06 2.65
CA LEU A 359 -17.66 0.62 3.13
C LEU A 359 -18.04 1.61 4.24
N LEU A 360 -17.34 1.56 5.37
CA LEU A 360 -17.41 2.57 6.42
C LEU A 360 -16.22 3.53 6.30
N LEU A 361 -16.46 4.82 6.47
CA LEU A 361 -15.45 5.89 6.39
C LEU A 361 -15.44 6.73 7.67
N CYS A 362 -14.30 7.31 8.02
CA CYS A 362 -14.14 8.23 9.14
C CYS A 362 -13.91 9.68 8.64
N PRO A 363 -14.96 10.48 8.35
CA PRO A 363 -14.86 11.72 7.56
C PRO A 363 -14.39 12.96 8.37
N MET A 364 -13.29 12.79 9.13
CA MET A 364 -12.59 13.81 9.92
C MET A 364 -11.07 13.77 9.69
N LEU A 365 -10.67 13.63 8.42
CA LEU A 365 -9.31 13.35 7.93
C LEU A 365 -8.15 13.95 8.76
N LYS A 366 -8.13 15.27 8.99
CA LYS A 366 -7.02 15.92 9.71
C LYS A 366 -6.95 15.46 11.17
N LEU A 367 -8.09 15.46 11.87
CA LEU A 367 -8.19 15.15 13.30
C LEU A 367 -7.84 13.68 13.56
N SER A 368 -8.38 12.75 12.77
CA SER A 368 -8.09 11.33 12.92
C SER A 368 -6.63 10.99 12.59
N THR A 369 -6.05 11.60 11.54
CA THR A 369 -4.62 11.45 11.21
C THR A 369 -3.73 11.96 12.34
N ALA A 370 -3.96 13.18 12.83
CA ALA A 370 -3.21 13.73 13.96
C ALA A 370 -3.36 12.86 15.22
N TYR A 371 -4.58 12.35 15.48
CA TYR A 371 -4.87 11.55 16.66
C TYR A 371 -4.11 10.23 16.67
N PHE A 372 -4.20 9.40 15.62
CA PHE A 372 -3.50 8.09 15.66
C PHE A 372 -1.98 8.26 15.62
N LEU A 373 -1.45 9.33 15.01
CA LEU A 373 -0.02 9.64 15.01
C LEU A 373 0.51 10.06 16.39
N LEU A 374 -0.26 10.86 17.14
CA LEU A 374 0.10 11.30 18.49
C LEU A 374 -0.27 10.28 19.58
N ARG A 375 -1.29 9.43 19.37
CA ARG A 375 -1.79 8.45 20.34
C ARG A 375 -0.70 7.59 21.02
N PRO A 376 0.37 7.14 20.34
CA PRO A 376 1.46 6.39 20.96
C PRO A 376 2.27 7.12 22.03
N PHE A 377 2.20 8.46 22.08
CA PHE A 377 3.00 9.28 22.98
C PHE A 377 2.31 9.54 24.33
N PHE A 378 1.03 9.18 24.47
CA PHE A 378 0.19 9.52 25.63
C PHE A 378 -0.35 8.29 26.35
N GLU A 379 -0.54 8.44 27.65
CA GLU A 379 -1.11 7.43 28.55
C GLU A 379 -2.18 8.05 29.46
N PRO A 380 -3.18 7.26 29.90
CA PRO A 380 -4.17 7.73 30.86
C PRO A 380 -3.58 7.73 32.28
N ARG A 381 -3.90 8.76 33.06
CA ARG A 381 -3.56 8.90 34.49
C ARG A 381 -4.35 7.92 35.34
N VAL A 382 -5.61 7.70 34.99
CA VAL A 382 -6.52 6.74 35.59
C VAL A 382 -7.00 5.79 34.49
N PRO A 383 -6.79 4.47 34.62
CA PRO A 383 -7.26 3.49 33.62
C PRO A 383 -8.79 3.37 33.65
N LEU A 384 -9.38 2.88 32.56
CA LEU A 384 -10.83 2.89 32.33
C LEU A 384 -11.62 2.22 33.46
N GLU A 385 -11.07 1.14 34.03
CA GLU A 385 -11.65 0.33 35.11
C GLU A 385 -11.71 1.07 36.46
N ALA A 386 -10.96 2.17 36.59
CA ALA A 386 -10.92 3.03 37.76
C ALA A 386 -11.54 4.42 37.51
N CYS A 387 -11.97 4.73 36.28
CA CYS A 387 -12.70 5.95 35.96
C CYS A 387 -14.19 5.83 36.35
N PRO A 388 -14.85 6.93 36.79
CA PRO A 388 -16.28 6.89 37.14
C PRO A 388 -17.21 6.77 35.92
N SER A 389 -16.71 7.01 34.70
CA SER A 389 -17.42 6.83 33.44
C SER A 389 -16.43 6.81 32.27
N THR A 390 -16.87 6.31 31.11
CA THR A 390 -16.11 6.41 29.84
C THR A 390 -15.81 7.86 29.47
N ALA A 391 -16.75 8.78 29.71
CA ALA A 391 -16.54 10.21 29.47
C ALA A 391 -15.39 10.78 30.32
N ALA A 392 -15.28 10.37 31.59
CA ALA A 392 -14.16 10.77 32.46
C ALA A 392 -12.83 10.08 32.10
N TYR A 393 -12.87 8.94 31.40
CA TYR A 393 -11.68 8.30 30.84
C TYR A 393 -11.19 9.01 29.56
N LEU A 394 -12.12 9.47 28.71
CA LEU A 394 -11.89 10.22 27.46
C LEU A 394 -11.68 11.74 27.66
N ASP A 395 -11.74 12.22 28.90
CA ASP A 395 -11.51 13.62 29.24
C ASP A 395 -10.02 13.97 29.13
N GLU A 396 -9.71 15.10 28.50
CA GLU A 396 -8.34 15.54 28.23
C GLU A 396 -7.50 15.72 29.51
N SER A 397 -8.12 16.00 30.65
CA SER A 397 -7.42 16.07 31.94
C SER A 397 -6.93 14.70 32.42
N ASN A 398 -7.56 13.60 32.00
CA ASN A 398 -7.13 12.24 32.32
C ASN A 398 -5.90 11.80 31.52
N TRP A 399 -5.45 12.54 30.50
CA TRP A 399 -4.30 12.12 29.69
C TRP A 399 -3.02 12.89 30.01
N ILE A 400 -1.87 12.24 29.77
CA ILE A 400 -0.55 12.82 29.92
C ILE A 400 0.40 12.28 28.86
N LEU A 401 1.35 13.11 28.41
CA LEU A 401 2.49 12.67 27.60
C LEU A 401 3.33 11.69 28.44
N SER A 402 3.52 10.46 27.96
CA SER A 402 4.24 9.40 28.66
C SER A 402 5.67 9.86 29.05
N PRO A 403 6.05 9.84 30.34
CA PRO A 403 7.36 10.33 30.79
C PRO A 403 8.51 9.43 30.32
N VAL A 404 8.22 8.18 29.99
CA VAL A 404 9.13 7.24 29.32
C VAL A 404 8.46 6.71 28.07
N GLN A 405 9.00 7.07 26.90
CA GLN A 405 8.45 6.62 25.63
C GLN A 405 8.73 5.12 25.43
N THR A 406 7.66 4.32 25.33
CA THR A 406 7.72 2.87 25.05
C THR A 406 7.85 2.59 23.55
N SER A 407 8.22 1.37 23.18
CA SER A 407 8.28 0.92 21.77
C SER A 407 6.93 0.47 21.20
N VAL A 408 5.83 0.64 21.95
CA VAL A 408 4.47 0.44 21.46
C VAL A 408 4.10 1.60 20.51
N ILE A 409 3.48 1.27 19.38
CA ILE A 409 2.92 2.23 18.41
C ILE A 409 1.49 1.78 18.02
N GLN A 410 0.65 1.53 19.03
CA GLN A 410 -0.81 1.36 18.98
C GLN A 410 -1.36 0.97 17.58
N GLY A 411 -1.37 -0.32 17.27
CA GLY A 411 -1.94 -0.85 16.02
C GLY A 411 -1.04 -0.74 14.79
N ALA A 412 0.11 -0.07 14.89
CA ALA A 412 1.13 -0.08 13.86
C ALA A 412 2.08 -1.28 14.01
N LEU A 413 2.24 -2.06 12.94
CA LEU A 413 3.12 -3.23 12.87
C LEU A 413 3.89 -3.26 11.52
N PRO A 414 5.17 -3.65 11.50
CA PRO A 414 5.92 -3.85 10.26
C PRO A 414 5.23 -4.85 9.30
N SER A 415 5.14 -4.52 8.01
CA SER A 415 4.47 -5.31 6.96
C SER A 415 2.93 -5.41 7.03
N TYR A 416 2.26 -4.66 7.91
CA TYR A 416 0.79 -4.59 8.00
C TYR A 416 0.26 -3.21 7.59
N THR A 417 -1.06 -3.00 7.66
CA THR A 417 -1.71 -1.68 7.68
C THR A 417 -1.57 -1.01 9.05
N GLN A 418 -1.99 0.24 9.19
CA GLN A 418 -2.27 0.82 10.52
C GLN A 418 -3.63 0.30 10.99
N GLU A 419 -3.70 -0.44 12.10
CA GLU A 419 -4.97 -0.86 12.71
C GLU A 419 -5.51 0.18 13.71
N LEU A 420 -6.82 0.45 13.65
CA LEU A 420 -7.58 1.26 14.59
C LEU A 420 -8.71 0.41 15.20
N ASN A 421 -8.88 0.49 16.51
CA ASN A 421 -9.96 -0.14 17.27
C ASN A 421 -10.16 0.64 18.58
N ASP A 422 -11.32 0.51 19.23
CA ASP A 422 -11.68 1.35 20.38
C ASP A 422 -10.83 1.08 21.65
N VAL A 423 -10.10 -0.04 21.72
CA VAL A 423 -9.16 -0.32 22.83
C VAL A 423 -7.88 0.51 22.68
N LEU A 424 -7.31 0.53 21.48
CA LEU A 424 -6.08 1.27 21.19
C LEU A 424 -6.34 2.76 20.98
N HIS A 425 -7.49 3.11 20.41
CA HIS A 425 -7.82 4.45 19.91
C HIS A 425 -9.16 5.00 20.46
N PRO A 426 -9.39 4.97 21.79
CA PRO A 426 -10.72 5.11 22.38
C PRO A 426 -11.43 6.44 22.08
N HIS A 427 -10.69 7.54 21.85
CA HIS A 427 -11.31 8.84 21.55
C HIS A 427 -11.82 8.95 20.11
N LEU A 428 -11.41 8.05 19.20
CA LEU A 428 -12.01 7.98 17.87
C LEU A 428 -13.49 7.56 17.93
N GLN A 429 -13.90 6.81 18.97
CA GLN A 429 -15.26 6.33 19.17
C GLN A 429 -15.84 5.76 17.87
N LEU A 430 -15.25 4.67 17.36
CA LEU A 430 -15.45 4.23 15.97
C LEU A 430 -16.91 3.84 15.70
N SER A 431 -17.65 3.40 16.70
CA SER A 431 -19.12 3.18 16.63
C SER A 431 -19.96 4.44 16.35
N HIS A 432 -19.38 5.64 16.47
CA HIS A 432 -20.02 6.94 16.26
C HIS A 432 -19.36 7.78 15.15
N SER A 433 -18.06 7.60 14.92
CA SER A 433 -17.30 8.36 13.92
C SER A 433 -17.13 7.65 12.57
N MET A 434 -17.39 6.35 12.49
CA MET A 434 -17.47 5.60 11.24
C MET A 434 -18.89 5.72 10.67
N VAL A 435 -19.02 6.21 9.43
CA VAL A 435 -20.30 6.30 8.73
C VAL A 435 -20.29 5.43 7.47
N PRO A 436 -21.41 4.79 7.10
CA PRO A 436 -21.49 4.07 5.83
C PRO A 436 -21.47 5.05 4.65
N ILE A 437 -20.90 4.59 3.53
CA ILE A 437 -21.00 5.30 2.25
C ILE A 437 -22.45 5.46 1.80
N PRO A 438 -22.83 6.56 1.13
CA PRO A 438 -24.14 6.69 0.49
C PRO A 438 -24.36 5.59 -0.57
N ASP A 439 -25.60 5.12 -0.73
CA ASP A 439 -26.03 4.19 -1.80
C ASP A 439 -25.32 4.46 -3.13
N LEU A 440 -24.57 3.50 -3.69
CA LEU A 440 -23.91 3.62 -5.00
C LEU A 440 -24.69 2.89 -6.09
N ARG A 441 -24.62 3.40 -7.31
CA ARG A 441 -25.22 2.83 -8.54
C ARG A 441 -24.12 2.43 -9.52
N PRO A 442 -24.39 1.53 -10.49
CA PRO A 442 -23.45 1.25 -11.57
C PRO A 442 -23.02 2.55 -12.26
N GLY A 443 -21.72 2.78 -12.36
CA GLY A 443 -21.13 3.99 -12.94
C GLY A 443 -20.78 5.11 -11.96
N ASP A 444 -21.19 5.02 -10.69
CA ASP A 444 -20.73 5.93 -9.65
C ASP A 444 -19.28 5.63 -9.24
N TYR A 445 -18.52 6.69 -8.96
CA TYR A 445 -17.12 6.61 -8.53
C TYR A 445 -16.96 7.19 -7.11
N LEU A 446 -16.63 6.32 -6.16
CA LEU A 446 -16.28 6.67 -4.79
C LEU A 446 -14.76 6.88 -4.70
N LEU A 447 -14.32 7.90 -3.97
CA LEU A 447 -12.90 8.19 -3.76
C LEU A 447 -12.62 8.66 -2.32
N TRP A 448 -11.49 8.25 -1.75
CA TRP A 448 -11.04 8.66 -0.41
C TRP A 448 -9.53 8.86 -0.29
N HIS A 449 -9.12 9.79 0.56
CA HIS A 449 -7.73 10.20 0.79
C HIS A 449 -6.90 9.04 1.39
N PRO A 450 -5.62 8.86 1.01
CA PRO A 450 -4.79 7.74 1.46
C PRO A 450 -4.61 7.63 2.99
N ASP A 451 -4.72 8.73 3.75
CA ASP A 451 -4.60 8.72 5.21
C ASP A 451 -5.97 8.58 5.93
N LEU A 452 -7.08 8.48 5.18
CA LEU A 452 -8.42 8.37 5.78
C LEU A 452 -8.64 6.96 6.35
N ILE A 453 -9.13 6.88 7.59
CA ILE A 453 -9.54 5.61 8.21
C ILE A 453 -10.80 5.10 7.49
N TYR A 454 -10.77 3.82 7.12
CA TYR A 454 -11.92 3.10 6.57
C TYR A 454 -12.03 1.68 7.12
N ALA A 455 -13.21 1.07 6.98
CA ALA A 455 -13.47 -0.33 7.26
C ALA A 455 -14.43 -0.90 6.21
N ILE A 456 -14.59 -2.23 6.17
CA ILE A 456 -15.69 -2.88 5.44
C ILE A 456 -16.64 -3.43 6.50
N ASP A 457 -17.88 -2.92 6.52
CA ASP A 457 -18.94 -3.49 7.35
C ASP A 457 -19.21 -4.92 6.92
N ASN A 458 -19.41 -5.79 7.91
CA ASN A 458 -19.76 -7.20 7.73
C ASN A 458 -20.77 -7.61 8.81
N HIS A 459 -21.79 -6.78 9.03
CA HIS A 459 -23.03 -7.23 9.65
C HIS A 459 -23.55 -8.47 8.91
N PRO A 460 -23.83 -9.60 9.59
CA PRO A 460 -24.19 -10.85 8.92
C PRO A 460 -25.47 -10.69 8.09
N SER A 461 -25.29 -10.56 6.76
CA SER A 461 -26.38 -10.39 5.81
C SER A 461 -27.30 -11.62 5.81
N LYS A 462 -28.58 -11.42 5.44
CA LYS A 462 -29.60 -12.48 5.57
C LYS A 462 -29.23 -13.68 4.69
N PRO A 463 -29.24 -14.93 5.21
CA PRO A 463 -28.83 -16.10 4.45
C PRO A 463 -29.71 -16.28 3.21
N LYS A 464 -29.11 -16.17 2.03
CA LYS A 464 -29.81 -16.38 0.75
C LYS A 464 -29.98 -17.89 0.52
N CYS A 465 -31.22 -18.31 0.26
CA CYS A 465 -31.61 -19.73 0.15
C CYS A 465 -31.07 -20.48 -1.10
N ARG A 466 -30.03 -19.96 -1.75
CA ARG A 466 -29.46 -20.48 -3.00
C ARG A 466 -28.02 -20.00 -3.16
N GLU A 467 -27.15 -20.89 -3.65
CA GLU A 467 -25.85 -20.57 -4.28
C GLU A 467 -25.97 -19.34 -5.21
N PRO A 468 -25.39 -18.18 -4.84
CA PRO A 468 -25.47 -16.97 -5.65
C PRO A 468 -24.58 -17.08 -6.89
N SER A 469 -25.10 -16.73 -8.06
CA SER A 469 -24.32 -16.69 -9.30
C SER A 469 -23.48 -15.42 -9.42
N LEU A 470 -22.51 -15.40 -10.34
CA LEU A 470 -21.75 -14.18 -10.67
C LEU A 470 -22.66 -12.98 -10.97
N ALA A 471 -23.81 -13.21 -11.63
CA ALA A 471 -24.80 -12.18 -11.93
C ALA A 471 -25.46 -11.60 -10.67
N ASP A 472 -25.64 -12.41 -9.62
CA ASP A 472 -26.22 -12.01 -8.33
C ASP A 472 -25.23 -11.27 -7.41
N THR A 473 -23.96 -11.12 -7.83
CA THR A 473 -22.95 -10.42 -7.03
C THR A 473 -23.04 -8.90 -7.13
N ALA A 474 -22.84 -8.24 -5.99
CA ALA A 474 -22.50 -6.82 -5.92
C ALA A 474 -21.04 -6.63 -6.34
N THR A 475 -20.80 -6.02 -7.49
CA THR A 475 -19.45 -5.83 -8.05
C THR A 475 -18.96 -4.38 -7.94
N VAL A 476 -17.77 -4.20 -7.37
CA VAL A 476 -17.00 -2.95 -7.42
C VAL A 476 -15.56 -3.21 -7.86
N MET A 477 -14.96 -2.22 -8.52
CA MET A 477 -13.62 -2.28 -9.07
C MET A 477 -12.70 -1.33 -8.29
N TYR A 478 -11.63 -1.86 -7.71
CA TYR A 478 -10.62 -1.02 -7.05
C TYR A 478 -9.88 -0.20 -8.11
N LEU A 479 -9.99 1.12 -7.99
CA LEU A 479 -9.45 2.10 -8.94
C LEU A 479 -9.05 3.36 -8.19
N PRO A 480 -7.78 3.47 -7.74
CA PRO A 480 -7.28 4.69 -7.11
C PRO A 480 -6.96 5.78 -8.14
N ALA A 481 -7.02 7.04 -7.73
CA ALA A 481 -6.49 8.17 -8.49
C ALA A 481 -4.98 8.32 -8.19
N CYS A 482 -4.14 8.06 -9.18
CA CYS A 482 -2.68 8.17 -9.06
C CYS A 482 -2.14 9.23 -10.03
N PRO A 483 -1.38 10.24 -9.56
CA PRO A 483 -0.78 11.26 -10.43
C PRO A 483 0.47 10.73 -11.15
N LEU A 484 0.90 11.39 -12.21
CA LEU A 484 2.17 11.08 -12.85
C LEU A 484 3.33 11.61 -11.98
N THR A 485 4.21 10.70 -11.55
CA THR A 485 5.43 10.97 -10.75
C THR A 485 6.52 9.97 -11.15
N GLN A 486 7.76 10.15 -10.69
CA GLN A 486 8.85 9.20 -10.97
C GLN A 486 8.55 7.78 -10.46
N THR A 487 8.14 7.66 -9.20
CA THR A 487 7.74 6.40 -8.57
C THR A 487 6.59 5.73 -9.35
N ASN A 488 5.59 6.52 -9.74
CA ASN A 488 4.43 6.02 -10.46
C ASN A 488 4.77 5.60 -11.90
N ALA A 489 5.70 6.27 -12.59
CA ALA A 489 6.20 5.86 -13.90
C ALA A 489 7.04 4.57 -13.82
N LEU A 490 7.89 4.41 -12.79
CA LEU A 490 8.65 3.18 -12.51
C LEU A 490 7.74 1.98 -12.22
N TYR A 491 6.61 2.20 -11.54
CA TYR A 491 5.57 1.18 -11.40
C TYR A 491 4.88 0.90 -12.74
N LEU A 492 4.45 1.94 -13.46
CA LEU A 492 3.69 1.80 -14.72
C LEU A 492 4.48 1.04 -15.79
N ALA A 493 5.81 1.17 -15.82
CA ALA A 493 6.68 0.36 -16.69
C ALA A 493 6.63 -1.15 -16.36
N ARG A 494 6.61 -1.50 -15.06
CA ARG A 494 6.40 -2.88 -14.59
C ARG A 494 4.99 -3.37 -14.92
N GLN A 495 3.98 -2.53 -14.65
CA GLN A 495 2.57 -2.83 -14.92
C GLN A 495 2.29 -3.08 -16.40
N ARG A 496 2.81 -2.24 -17.31
CA ARG A 496 2.64 -2.40 -18.75
C ARG A 496 3.19 -3.74 -19.25
N LYS A 497 4.35 -4.16 -18.73
CA LYS A 497 4.91 -5.49 -19.01
C LYS A 497 4.00 -6.61 -18.51
N ALA A 498 3.42 -6.46 -17.30
CA ALA A 498 2.46 -7.42 -16.77
C ALA A 498 1.17 -7.50 -17.64
N PHE A 499 0.59 -6.35 -18.01
CA PHE A 499 -0.59 -6.25 -18.88
C PHE A 499 -0.36 -6.91 -20.25
N LEU A 500 0.73 -6.59 -20.94
CA LEU A 500 1.02 -7.16 -22.26
C LEU A 500 1.15 -8.69 -22.19
N LEU A 501 1.81 -9.21 -21.16
CA LEU A 501 1.99 -10.65 -20.93
C LEU A 501 0.80 -11.35 -20.25
N GLY A 502 -0.21 -10.60 -19.77
CA GLY A 502 -1.31 -11.12 -18.95
C GLY A 502 -0.88 -11.67 -17.59
N HIS A 503 0.27 -11.26 -17.06
CA HIS A 503 0.71 -11.63 -15.70
C HIS A 503 -0.07 -10.84 -14.64
N PRO A 504 -0.12 -11.28 -13.36
CA PRO A 504 -0.68 -10.47 -12.28
C PRO A 504 -0.03 -9.10 -12.17
N SER A 505 -0.76 -8.15 -11.60
CA SER A 505 -0.25 -6.80 -11.32
C SER A 505 0.96 -6.85 -10.37
N PRO A 506 2.00 -6.00 -10.56
CA PRO A 506 3.32 -6.17 -9.94
C PRO A 506 3.33 -6.32 -8.41
N ASP A 507 2.46 -5.59 -7.71
CA ASP A 507 2.44 -5.54 -6.24
C ASP A 507 1.70 -6.73 -5.60
N PHE A 508 0.93 -7.49 -6.39
CA PHE A 508 0.19 -8.68 -5.94
C PHE A 508 0.91 -9.99 -6.24
N GLY A 509 1.76 -10.00 -7.28
CA GLY A 509 2.76 -11.04 -7.53
C GLY A 509 2.24 -12.44 -7.92
N GLY A 510 3.20 -13.37 -8.03
CA GLY A 510 2.96 -14.81 -8.19
C GLY A 510 2.18 -15.25 -9.44
N GLY A 511 1.60 -16.45 -9.35
CA GLY A 511 0.55 -16.95 -10.24
C GLY A 511 0.92 -17.20 -11.71
N ARG A 512 -0.13 -17.52 -12.50
CA ARG A 512 -0.09 -17.47 -13.97
C ARG A 512 -0.74 -16.20 -14.54
N GLY A 513 -1.54 -15.51 -13.72
CA GLY A 513 -2.43 -14.44 -14.17
C GLY A 513 -3.38 -14.91 -15.26
N GLU A 514 -3.76 -13.98 -16.11
CA GLU A 514 -4.73 -14.12 -17.19
C GLU A 514 -4.04 -14.40 -18.54
N ARG A 515 -2.74 -14.75 -18.54
CA ARG A 515 -1.90 -14.95 -19.74
C ARG A 515 -2.45 -15.98 -20.74
N SER A 516 -3.33 -16.87 -20.28
CA SER A 516 -4.00 -17.90 -21.08
C SER A 516 -5.53 -17.78 -21.04
N HIS A 517 -6.05 -16.60 -20.72
CA HIS A 517 -7.50 -16.35 -20.77
C HIS A 517 -7.94 -16.04 -22.20
N MET A 518 -8.99 -16.72 -22.65
CA MET A 518 -9.67 -16.43 -23.90
C MET A 518 -10.45 -15.12 -23.76
N GLY A 519 -10.37 -14.25 -24.77
CA GLY A 519 -11.04 -12.95 -24.77
C GLY A 519 -10.44 -11.91 -23.82
N ARG A 520 -9.18 -12.07 -23.38
CA ARG A 520 -8.48 -11.05 -22.59
C ARG A 520 -8.24 -9.80 -23.45
N PRO A 521 -8.70 -8.60 -23.02
CA PRO A 521 -8.42 -7.33 -23.70
C PRO A 521 -6.92 -7.05 -23.88
N GLY A 522 -6.60 -6.39 -24.99
CA GLY A 522 -5.27 -5.94 -25.37
C GLY A 522 -5.18 -4.41 -25.55
N VAL A 523 -4.15 -3.97 -26.29
CA VAL A 523 -3.88 -2.53 -26.51
C VAL A 523 -4.99 -1.85 -27.30
N GLN A 524 -5.66 -2.57 -28.21
CA GLN A 524 -6.78 -2.02 -28.99
C GLN A 524 -7.97 -1.70 -28.09
N ASP A 525 -8.30 -2.56 -27.13
CA ASP A 525 -9.40 -2.32 -26.18
C ASP A 525 -9.15 -1.11 -25.26
N VAL A 526 -7.88 -0.81 -24.94
CA VAL A 526 -7.50 0.43 -24.23
C VAL A 526 -7.72 1.66 -25.12
N ASN A 527 -7.32 1.57 -26.39
CA ASN A 527 -7.54 2.64 -27.38
C ASN A 527 -9.04 2.89 -27.62
N ASP A 528 -9.84 1.83 -27.75
CA ASP A 528 -11.26 1.94 -28.08
C ASP A 528 -12.09 2.42 -26.88
N ALA A 529 -11.59 2.22 -25.66
CA ALA A 529 -12.21 2.71 -24.44
C ALA A 529 -11.79 4.14 -24.03
N GLY A 530 -10.65 4.66 -24.50
CA GLY A 530 -10.08 5.91 -23.97
C GLY A 530 -9.14 6.71 -24.88
N GLY A 531 -8.90 6.27 -26.12
CA GLY A 531 -8.02 6.92 -27.09
C GLY A 531 -6.58 7.15 -26.57
N GLU A 532 -5.98 8.26 -26.97
CA GLU A 532 -4.61 8.63 -26.54
C GLU A 532 -4.50 8.82 -25.01
N ASP A 533 -5.51 9.40 -24.35
CA ASP A 533 -5.51 9.59 -22.89
C ASP A 533 -5.55 8.25 -22.14
N GLY A 534 -6.38 7.29 -22.58
CA GLY A 534 -6.41 5.93 -22.03
C GLY A 534 -5.11 5.16 -22.26
N LEU A 535 -4.50 5.31 -23.44
CA LEU A 535 -3.19 4.72 -23.73
C LEU A 535 -2.05 5.35 -22.91
N MET A 536 -2.08 6.66 -22.68
CA MET A 536 -1.12 7.35 -21.80
C MET A 536 -1.30 6.91 -20.34
N ALA A 537 -2.53 6.86 -19.82
CA ALA A 537 -2.81 6.42 -18.45
C ALA A 537 -2.33 4.97 -18.19
N MET A 538 -2.40 4.10 -19.19
CA MET A 538 -1.88 2.72 -19.15
C MET A 538 -0.38 2.60 -19.52
N GLY A 539 0.31 3.72 -19.79
CA GLY A 539 1.75 3.77 -20.11
C GLY A 539 2.12 3.23 -21.50
N LEU A 540 1.13 3.06 -22.38
CA LEU A 540 1.26 2.50 -23.74
C LEU A 540 1.65 3.57 -24.78
N LEU A 541 1.35 4.85 -24.49
CA LEU A 541 1.70 6.01 -25.30
C LEU A 541 2.50 7.03 -24.45
N PRO A 542 3.53 7.71 -25.00
CA PRO A 542 4.26 8.76 -24.30
C PRO A 542 3.45 10.06 -24.20
N TRP A 543 3.67 10.84 -23.13
CA TRP A 543 3.04 12.14 -22.97
C TRP A 543 3.66 13.20 -23.88
N SER A 544 2.79 14.01 -24.51
CA SER A 544 3.19 15.17 -25.30
C SER A 544 3.49 16.36 -24.39
N GLU A 545 4.71 16.90 -24.44
CA GLU A 545 5.09 18.14 -23.72
C GLU A 545 4.20 19.35 -24.04
N LYS A 546 3.46 19.31 -25.16
CA LYS A 546 2.50 20.37 -25.54
C LYS A 546 1.22 20.36 -24.68
N LEU A 547 0.94 19.27 -23.96
CA LEU A 547 -0.21 19.14 -23.06
C LEU A 547 0.13 19.56 -21.63
N ALA A 548 1.41 19.77 -21.31
CA ALA A 548 1.91 20.09 -19.98
C ALA A 548 1.76 21.59 -19.64
N LYS A 549 1.32 21.87 -18.41
CA LYS A 549 1.09 23.22 -17.89
C LYS A 549 2.32 23.77 -17.17
N GLY A 550 3.25 24.29 -17.95
CA GLY A 550 4.51 24.87 -17.46
C GLY A 550 5.64 23.85 -17.32
N GLU A 551 6.83 24.34 -16.99
CA GLU A 551 8.07 23.57 -17.18
C GLU A 551 8.18 22.33 -16.27
N VAL A 552 7.73 22.41 -15.01
CA VAL A 552 7.74 21.26 -14.08
C VAL A 552 6.97 20.07 -14.66
N GLU A 553 5.78 20.33 -15.21
CA GLU A 553 4.96 19.27 -15.81
C GLU A 553 5.56 18.73 -17.12
N LYS A 554 6.32 19.54 -17.87
CA LYS A 554 7.12 19.04 -19.01
C LYS A 554 8.26 18.14 -18.56
N GLU A 555 9.01 18.51 -17.53
CA GLU A 555 10.09 17.68 -17.00
C GLU A 555 9.55 16.36 -16.42
N VAL A 556 8.38 16.38 -15.79
CA VAL A 556 7.65 15.16 -15.40
C VAL A 556 7.31 14.29 -16.61
N CYS A 557 6.79 14.86 -17.69
CA CYS A 557 6.52 14.13 -18.93
C CYS A 557 7.80 13.55 -19.56
N LYS A 558 8.90 14.31 -19.63
CA LYS A 558 10.20 13.85 -20.16
C LYS A 558 10.77 12.69 -19.33
N MET A 559 10.81 12.86 -18.00
CA MET A 559 11.28 11.86 -17.06
C MET A 559 10.46 10.56 -17.16
N ALA A 560 9.12 10.68 -17.21
CA ALA A 560 8.24 9.52 -17.39
C ALA A 560 8.43 8.86 -18.77
N ASN A 561 8.57 9.64 -19.84
CA ASN A 561 8.83 9.15 -21.19
C ASN A 561 10.18 8.41 -21.28
N GLY A 562 11.23 8.91 -20.63
CA GLY A 562 12.54 8.24 -20.57
C GLY A 562 12.48 6.90 -19.83
N ILE A 563 11.69 6.82 -18.75
CA ILE A 563 11.48 5.56 -17.99
C ILE A 563 10.64 4.54 -18.80
N LEU A 564 9.58 4.99 -19.46
CA LEU A 564 8.63 4.12 -20.15
C LEU A 564 9.03 3.80 -21.60
N PHE A 565 9.82 4.64 -22.25
CA PHE A 565 10.18 4.52 -23.66
C PHE A 565 11.66 4.89 -23.91
N PRO A 566 12.63 4.26 -23.21
CA PRO A 566 14.05 4.63 -23.27
C PRO A 566 14.63 4.56 -24.70
N ASP A 567 14.15 3.64 -25.53
CA ASP A 567 14.56 3.51 -26.95
C ASP A 567 14.18 4.73 -27.83
N ARG A 568 13.35 5.65 -27.31
CA ARG A 568 12.87 6.86 -27.99
C ARG A 568 13.19 8.16 -27.25
N TYR A 569 13.36 8.11 -25.93
CA TYR A 569 13.53 9.27 -25.03
C TYR A 569 14.69 9.06 -24.03
N GLY A 570 15.73 8.31 -24.43
CA GLY A 570 16.94 8.15 -23.62
C GLY A 570 17.59 9.50 -23.31
N LEU A 571 17.96 9.68 -22.03
CA LEU A 571 18.66 10.85 -21.48
C LEU A 571 20.18 10.67 -21.58
#